data_AF-A0A2T7V4M5-F1
#
_entry.id   AF-A0A2T7V4M5-F1
#
_cell.length_a   1.000
_cell.length_b   1.000
_cell.length_c   1.000
_cell.angle_alpha   90.00
_cell.angle_beta   90.00
_cell.angle_gamma   90.00
#
_symmetry.space_group_name_H-M   'P 1'
#
loop_
_entity.id
_entity.type
_entity.pdbx_description
1 polymer ?
#
loop_
_entity_poly.entity_id
_entity_poly.type
_entity_poly.pdbx_seq_one_letter_code
_entity_poly.pdbx_strand_id
1 'polypeptide(L)'
;MLPGYADSITLLFSDVEMPGGTDGFALARHVASTYPWIEIVIASGRIKPEPGDMPDNATFLGKPFSAKLVHDHLRERLPDGKKPEPLRQAG
;
A
#
# COMPACT_ATOMS: atom_id res chain seq x y z
N MET A 1 10.68 -13.61 -4.77
CA MET A 1 9.80 -13.25 -5.91
C MET A 1 8.36 -13.35 -5.43
N LEU A 2 7.57 -12.27 -5.57
CA LEU A 2 6.18 -12.17 -5.10
C LEU A 2 5.24 -13.35 -5.47
N PRO A 3 5.36 -14.05 -6.62
CA PRO A 3 4.44 -15.11 -7.01
C PRO A 3 4.29 -16.25 -5.99
N GLY A 4 5.34 -16.58 -5.23
CA GLY A 4 5.28 -17.67 -4.24
C GLY A 4 4.60 -17.30 -2.92
N TYR A 5 4.36 -16.01 -2.67
CA TYR A 5 3.82 -15.50 -1.41
C TYR A 5 2.59 -14.61 -1.58
N ALA A 6 2.17 -14.33 -2.81
CA ALA A 6 1.12 -13.36 -3.10
C ALA A 6 -0.18 -13.63 -2.31
N ASP A 7 -0.55 -14.90 -2.14
CA ASP A 7 -1.75 -15.30 -1.39
C ASP A 7 -1.65 -15.02 0.12
N SER A 8 -0.42 -14.88 0.64
CA SER A 8 -0.14 -14.52 2.05
C SER A 8 0.11 -13.03 2.27
N ILE A 9 0.21 -12.25 1.19
CA ILE A 9 0.44 -10.81 1.27
C ILE A 9 -0.92 -10.11 1.26
N THR A 10 -1.13 -9.25 2.26
CA THR A 10 -2.38 -8.51 2.42
C THR A 10 -2.22 -7.02 2.13
N LEU A 11 -0.98 -6.51 2.16
CA LEU A 11 -0.68 -5.10 2.00
C LEU A 11 0.67 -4.90 1.29
N LEU A 12 0.71 -4.00 0.33
CA LEU A 12 1.91 -3.36 -0.19
C LEU A 12 2.03 -1.95 0.38
N PHE A 13 3.17 -1.65 1.01
CA PHE A 13 3.56 -0.28 1.36
C PHE A 13 4.79 0.11 0.55
N SER A 14 4.75 1.22 -0.19
CA SER A 14 5.86 1.64 -1.04
C SER A 14 6.04 3.16 -1.11
N ASP A 15 7.25 3.59 -1.44
CA ASP A 15 7.56 5.00 -1.76
C ASP A 15 7.26 5.28 -3.24
N VAL A 16 6.94 6.52 -3.60
CA VAL A 16 6.86 6.92 -5.02
C VAL A 16 8.25 6.97 -5.62
N GLU A 17 9.18 7.63 -4.92
CA GLU A 17 10.55 7.84 -5.38
C GLU A 17 11.40 6.62 -5.01
N MET A 18 11.53 5.67 -5.93
CA MET A 18 12.39 4.50 -5.77
C MET A 18 13.53 4.53 -6.80
N PRO A 19 14.76 4.13 -6.43
CA PRO A 19 15.82 3.93 -7.40
C PRO A 19 15.46 2.81 -8.38
N GLY A 20 15.62 3.05 -9.69
CA GLY A 20 15.33 2.07 -10.74
C GLY A 20 14.48 2.65 -11.87
N GLY A 21 13.91 1.77 -12.70
CA GLY A 21 13.06 2.15 -13.84
C GLY A 21 11.55 2.15 -13.57
N THR A 22 11.13 1.77 -12.36
CA THR A 22 9.71 1.64 -11.98
C THR A 22 9.45 2.48 -10.74
N ASP A 23 8.57 3.48 -10.85
CA ASP A 23 8.13 4.28 -9.71
C ASP A 23 7.03 3.59 -8.90
N GLY A 24 6.70 4.15 -7.73
CA GLY A 24 5.69 3.57 -6.83
C GLY A 24 4.29 3.52 -7.42
N PHE A 25 3.93 4.43 -8.33
CA PHE A 25 2.62 4.42 -8.98
C PHE A 25 2.52 3.32 -10.04
N ALA A 26 3.57 3.12 -10.84
CA ALA A 26 3.67 2.03 -11.79
C ALA A 26 3.63 0.67 -11.07
N LEU A 27 4.34 0.54 -9.94
CA LEU A 27 4.27 -0.64 -9.10
C LEU A 27 2.84 -0.85 -8.54
N ALA A 28 2.19 0.20 -8.04
CA ALA A 28 0.82 0.12 -7.52
C ALA A 28 -0.14 -0.41 -8.59
N ARG A 29 -0.11 0.15 -9.80
CA ARG A 29 -0.97 -0.29 -10.90
C ARG A 29 -0.72 -1.75 -11.28
N HIS A 30 0.55 -2.16 -11.32
CA HIS A 30 0.91 -3.55 -11.62
C HIS A 30 0.41 -4.54 -10.55
N VAL A 31 0.54 -4.18 -9.27
CA VAL A 31 0.09 -5.04 -8.17
C VAL A 31 -1.44 -5.08 -8.13
N ALA A 32 -2.13 -3.96 -8.33
CA ALA A 32 -3.58 -3.93 -8.37
C ALA A 32 -4.17 -4.79 -9.50
N SER A 33 -3.52 -4.81 -10.68
CA SER A 33 -3.98 -5.62 -11.81
C SER A 33 -3.67 -7.11 -11.64
N THR A 34 -2.56 -7.45 -10.99
CA THR A 34 -2.09 -8.84 -10.85
C THR A 34 -2.62 -9.52 -9.58
N TYR A 35 -2.76 -8.77 -8.50
CA TYR A 35 -3.11 -9.26 -7.16
C TYR A 35 -4.17 -8.33 -6.52
N PRO A 36 -5.42 -8.36 -6.99
CA PRO A 36 -6.47 -7.41 -6.59
C PRO A 36 -6.87 -7.49 -5.12
N TRP A 37 -6.44 -8.53 -4.39
CA TRP A 37 -6.68 -8.70 -2.96
C TRP A 37 -5.66 -8.00 -2.05
N ILE A 38 -4.57 -7.47 -2.62
CA ILE A 38 -3.53 -6.75 -1.89
C ILE A 38 -3.96 -5.29 -1.79
N GLU A 39 -4.13 -4.79 -0.57
CA GLU A 39 -4.32 -3.35 -0.32
C GLU A 39 -3.01 -2.61 -0.60
N ILE A 40 -3.09 -1.39 -1.12
CA ILE A 40 -1.89 -0.64 -1.54
C ILE A 40 -1.81 0.69 -0.80
N VAL A 41 -0.65 0.98 -0.22
CA VAL A 41 -0.32 2.28 0.38
C VAL A 41 0.93 2.82 -0.29
N ILE A 42 0.78 3.96 -0.94
CA ILE A 42 1.87 4.71 -1.57
C ILE A 42 2.16 5.95 -0.75
N ALA A 43 3.43 6.20 -0.44
CA ALA A 43 3.85 7.36 0.29
C ALA A 43 4.83 8.22 -0.50
N SER A 44 4.76 9.55 -0.35
CA SER A 44 5.78 10.46 -0.90
C SER A 44 5.85 11.76 -0.11
N GLY A 45 7.03 12.38 -0.05
CA GLY A 45 7.23 13.70 0.55
C GLY A 45 7.26 14.85 -0.45
N ARG A 46 7.24 14.54 -1.76
CA ARG A 46 7.44 15.56 -2.81
C ARG A 46 6.46 15.40 -3.96
N ILE A 47 6.19 14.16 -4.37
CA ILE A 47 5.35 13.84 -5.52
C ILE A 47 3.93 13.55 -5.03
N LYS A 48 2.94 14.20 -5.65
CA LYS A 48 1.51 13.93 -5.41
C LYS A 48 0.94 13.18 -6.62
N PRO A 49 -0.04 12.30 -6.42
CA PRO A 49 -0.66 11.57 -7.53
C PRO A 49 -1.45 12.53 -8.42
N GLU A 50 -1.34 12.33 -9.73
CA GLU A 50 -2.17 12.95 -10.76
C GLU A 50 -3.36 12.02 -11.13
N PRO A 51 -4.38 12.53 -11.85
CA PRO A 51 -5.48 11.70 -12.33
C PRO A 51 -4.96 10.49 -13.14
N GLY A 52 -5.29 9.28 -12.68
CA GLY A 52 -4.87 8.02 -13.32
C GLY A 52 -3.61 7.37 -12.72
N ASP A 53 -2.92 8.02 -11.78
CA ASP A 53 -1.73 7.43 -11.18
C ASP A 53 -2.04 6.27 -10.23
N MET A 54 -3.12 6.41 -9.46
CA MET A 54 -3.49 5.51 -8.38
C MET A 54 -4.63 4.58 -8.82
N PRO A 55 -4.52 3.26 -8.59
CA PRO A 55 -5.66 2.35 -8.74
C PRO A 55 -6.65 2.54 -7.59
N ASP A 56 -7.89 2.06 -7.77
CA ASP A 56 -9.00 2.26 -6.83
C ASP A 56 -8.74 1.70 -5.41
N ASN A 57 -7.96 0.63 -5.31
CA ASN A 57 -7.57 -0.02 -4.05
C ASN A 57 -6.28 0.55 -3.43
N ALA A 58 -5.81 1.71 -3.89
CA ALA A 58 -4.62 2.35 -3.36
C ALA A 58 -4.93 3.62 -2.56
N THR A 59 -4.17 3.83 -1.49
CA THR A 59 -4.18 5.05 -0.68
C THR A 59 -2.85 5.79 -0.82
N PHE A 60 -2.92 7.11 -0.94
CA PHE A 60 -1.74 7.98 -0.87
C PHE A 60 -1.54 8.56 0.54
N LEU A 61 -0.31 8.50 1.05
CA LEU A 61 0.12 9.13 2.30
C LEU A 61 1.22 10.17 2.04
N GLY A 62 0.92 11.44 2.29
CA GLY A 62 1.91 12.51 2.25
C GLY A 62 2.87 12.43 3.44
N LYS A 63 4.19 12.47 3.19
CA LYS A 63 5.20 12.57 4.25
C LYS A 63 5.29 14.01 4.77
N PRO A 64 5.49 14.22 6.08
CA PRO A 64 5.64 13.19 7.12
C PRO A 64 4.29 12.61 7.57
N PHE A 65 4.25 11.30 7.83
CA PHE A 65 3.12 10.61 8.46
C PHE A 65 3.56 9.98 9.79
N SER A 66 2.64 9.87 10.74
CA SER A 66 2.90 9.18 12.00
C SER A 66 2.61 7.69 11.89
N ALA A 67 3.26 6.87 12.72
CA ALA A 67 2.92 5.45 12.82
C ALA A 67 1.43 5.26 13.17
N LYS A 68 0.87 6.12 14.03
CA LYS A 68 -0.56 6.10 14.37
C LYS A 68 -1.46 6.29 13.14
N LEU A 69 -1.16 7.26 12.28
CA LEU A 69 -1.93 7.50 11.05
C LEU A 69 -1.91 6.26 10.14
N VAL A 70 -0.75 5.63 9.99
CA VAL A 70 -0.63 4.39 9.21
C VAL A 70 -1.44 3.26 9.85
N HIS A 71 -1.32 3.06 11.17
CA HIS A 71 -2.04 2.02 11.88
C HIS A 71 -3.57 2.17 11.79
N ASP A 72 -4.08 3.39 12.01
CA ASP A 72 -5.52 3.67 11.94
C ASP A 72 -6.03 3.41 10.51
N HIS A 73 -5.31 3.89 9.50
CA HIS A 73 -5.67 3.67 8.09
C HIS A 73 -5.68 2.18 7.72
N LEU A 74 -4.67 1.43 8.14
CA LEU A 74 -4.61 -0.01 7.88
C LEU A 74 -5.74 -0.77 8.61
N ARG A 75 -6.13 -0.33 9.81
CA ARG A 75 -7.24 -0.94 10.55
C ARG A 75 -8.59 -0.73 9.85
N GLU A 76 -8.79 0.43 9.22
CA GLU A 76 -10.00 0.76 8.47
C GLU A 76 -10.10 0.02 7.14
N ARG A 77 -8.98 -0.15 6.43
CA ARG A 77 -8.97 -0.71 5.07
C ARG A 77 -8.80 -2.22 5.02
N LEU A 78 -8.06 -2.82 5.95
CA LEU A 78 -7.88 -4.27 5.96
C LEU A 78 -9.11 -4.96 6.56
N PRO A 79 -9.75 -5.91 5.85
CA PRO A 79 -10.83 -6.70 6.43
C PRO A 79 -10.30 -7.53 7.62
N ASP A 80 -11.12 -7.76 8.65
CA ASP A 80 -10.69 -8.39 9.91
C ASP A 80 -9.99 -9.75 9.73
N GLY A 81 -10.39 -10.52 8.72
CA GLY A 81 -9.77 -11.81 8.38
C GLY A 81 -8.40 -11.70 7.69
N LYS A 82 -7.99 -10.51 7.25
CA LYS A 82 -6.70 -10.24 6.56
C LYS A 82 -5.78 -9.32 7.35
N LYS A 83 -6.17 -8.90 8.56
CA LYS A 83 -5.30 -8.11 9.45
C LYS A 83 -4.14 -9.00 9.92
N PRO A 84 -2.87 -8.63 9.66
CA PRO A 84 -1.74 -9.32 10.27
C PRO A 84 -1.82 -9.18 11.81
N GLU A 85 -1.32 -10.18 12.52
CA GLU A 85 -1.46 -10.31 13.98
C GLU A 85 -1.10 -9.03 14.77
N PRO A 86 -0.04 -8.27 14.43
CA PRO A 86 0.27 -7.01 15.12
C PRO A 86 -0.83 -5.93 14.99
N LEU A 87 -1.57 -5.90 13.88
CA LEU A 87 -2.69 -4.95 13.68
C LEU A 87 -3.97 -5.40 14.38
N ARG A 88 -4.10 -6.69 14.70
CA ARG A 88 -5.23 -7.22 15.48
C ARG A 88 -5.09 -6.92 16.97
N GLN A 89 -3.85 -6.83 17.47
CA GLN A 89 -3.54 -6.64 18.89
C GLN A 89 -3.31 -5.18 19.28
N ALA A 90 -3.10 -4.27 18.32
CA ALA A 90 -3.07 -2.84 18.60
C ALA A 90 -4.48 -2.36 19.00
N GLY A 91 -4.68 -2.10 20.29
CA GLY A 91 -5.87 -1.45 20.86
C GLY A 91 -5.93 0.04 20.55
#